data_AF-A0A6L8LGJ9-F1
#
_entry.id   AF-A0A6L8LGJ9-F1
#
_cell.length_a   1.000
_cell.length_b   1.000
_cell.length_c   1.000
_cell.angle_alpha   90.00
_cell.angle_beta   90.00
_cell.angle_gamma   90.00
#
_symmetry.space_group_name_H-M   'P 1'
#
loop_
_entity.id
_entity.type
_entity.pdbx_description
1 polymer ?
#
loop_
_entity_poly.entity_id
_entity_poly.type
_entity_poly.pdbx_seq_one_letter_code
_entity_poly.pdbx_strand_id
1 'polypeptide(L)' 'MSVYDNNTQYRSGAIASLISRGALGIANTIIALRDAVVEWNATRVTMNELSKLSNRELEDIGLCRADIAAVARQR' A
#
# COMPACT_ATOMS: atom_id res chain seq x y z
N MET A 1 4.63 11.52 -55.35
CA MET A 1 5.99 11.39 -54.76
C MET A 1 6.25 12.69 -54.01
N SER A 2 6.34 12.81 -52.69
CA SER A 2 6.72 11.88 -51.63
C SER A 2 5.75 12.00 -50.46
N VAL A 3 5.45 10.85 -49.86
CA VAL A 3 4.73 10.66 -48.61
C VAL A 3 5.42 11.50 -47.52
N TYR A 4 4.67 12.34 -46.80
CA TYR A 4 5.17 12.99 -45.60
C TYR A 4 5.38 11.92 -44.53
N ASP A 5 6.64 11.77 -44.15
CA ASP A 5 7.19 10.74 -43.30
C ASP A 5 6.67 10.85 -41.86
N ASN A 6 6.18 9.73 -41.34
CA ASN A 6 5.66 9.55 -39.98
C ASN A 6 6.82 9.45 -38.98
N ASN A 7 7.58 10.53 -38.84
CA ASN A 7 8.73 10.59 -37.91
C ASN A 7 8.46 11.46 -36.67
N THR A 8 7.25 12.04 -36.54
CA THR A 8 6.86 12.80 -35.34
C THR A 8 6.08 11.97 -34.32
N GLN A 9 5.57 10.78 -34.66
CA GLN A 9 4.99 9.86 -33.67
C GLN A 9 6.03 8.94 -33.00
N TYR A 10 7.23 8.77 -33.58
CA TYR A 10 8.27 7.89 -33.04
C TYR A 10 9.22 8.55 -32.02
N ARG A 11 9.02 9.83 -31.66
CA ARG A 11 9.87 10.52 -30.68
C ARG A 11 9.28 10.64 -29.27
N SER A 12 8.17 9.94 -28.99
CA SER A 12 7.63 9.83 -27.61
C SER A 12 7.44 8.37 -27.13
N GLY A 13 7.70 7.35 -27.95
CA GLY A 13 7.48 5.94 -27.60
C GLY A 13 8.71 5.12 -27.17
N ALA A 14 9.93 5.57 -27.51
CA ALA A 14 11.15 4.80 -27.25
C ALA A 14 11.90 5.20 -25.97
N ILE A 15 11.70 6.42 -25.47
CA ILE A 15 12.27 6.91 -24.20
C ILE A 15 11.28 6.85 -23.03
N ALA A 16 9.97 6.75 -23.30
CA ALA A 16 8.95 6.51 -22.28
C ALA A 16 8.92 5.04 -21.78
N SER A 17 9.38 4.08 -22.60
CA SER A 17 9.32 2.64 -22.27
C SER A 17 10.56 2.12 -21.51
N LEU A 18 11.70 2.83 -21.54
CA LEU A 18 12.91 2.41 -20.82
C LEU A 18 12.92 2.86 -19.35
N ILE A 19 12.22 3.96 -19.02
CA ILE A 19 11.94 4.35 -17.64
C ILE A 19 10.90 3.38 -17.02
N SER A 20 10.12 2.68 -17.86
CA SER A 20 8.96 1.87 -17.47
C SER A 20 9.28 0.43 -16.99
N ARG A 21 10.52 0.05 -16.69
CA ARG A 21 10.79 -1.27 -16.06
C ARG A 21 11.81 -1.23 -14.91
N GLY A 22 12.91 -0.50 -15.05
CA GLY A 22 13.97 -0.42 -14.01
C GLY A 22 13.69 0.61 -12.91
N ALA A 23 13.35 1.84 -13.30
CA ALA A 23 12.98 2.90 -12.36
C ALA A 23 11.63 2.61 -11.66
N LEU A 24 10.68 1.99 -12.38
CA LEU A 24 9.46 1.45 -11.75
C LEU A 24 9.76 0.34 -10.75
N GLY A 25 10.79 -0.49 -10.96
CA GLY A 25 11.13 -1.58 -10.05
C GLY A 25 11.55 -1.09 -8.65
N ILE A 26 12.44 -0.09 -8.61
CA ILE A 26 12.92 0.50 -7.34
C ILE A 26 11.79 1.31 -6.67
N ALA A 27 11.03 2.09 -7.45
CA ALA A 27 9.89 2.82 -6.91
C ALA A 27 8.83 1.86 -6.31
N ASN A 28 8.52 0.76 -7.00
CA ASN A 28 7.58 -0.24 -6.52
C ASN A 28 8.07 -0.97 -5.26
N THR A 29 9.38 -1.24 -5.14
CA THR A 29 9.92 -1.85 -3.92
C THR A 29 9.85 -0.91 -2.73
N ILE A 30 10.16 0.39 -2.91
CA ILE A 30 10.02 1.38 -1.84
C ILE A 30 8.56 1.51 -1.39
N ILE A 31 7.62 1.54 -2.35
CA ILE A 31 6.18 1.58 -2.04
C ILE A 31 5.75 0.32 -1.27
N ALA A 32 6.13 -0.87 -1.72
CA ALA A 32 5.78 -2.12 -1.03
C ALA A 32 6.34 -2.19 0.39
N LEU A 33 7.58 -1.73 0.61
CA LEU A 33 8.17 -1.65 1.95
C LEU A 33 7.43 -0.65 2.84
N ARG A 34 7.07 0.51 2.30
CA ARG A 34 6.26 1.50 3.02
C ARG A 34 4.92 0.89 3.42
N ASP A 35 4.23 0.25 2.49
CA ASP A 35 2.90 -0.32 2.74
C ASP A 35 2.97 -1.41 3.82
N ALA A 36 3.97 -2.28 3.78
CA ALA A 36 4.20 -3.28 4.81
C ALA A 36 4.46 -2.67 6.21
N VAL A 37 5.23 -1.58 6.28
CA VAL A 37 5.47 -0.86 7.54
C VAL A 37 4.20 -0.18 8.04
N VAL A 38 3.42 0.42 7.15
CA VAL A 38 2.14 1.06 7.47
C VAL A 38 1.15 0.03 8.00
N GLU A 39 1.05 -1.14 7.38
CA GLU A 39 0.18 -2.24 7.79
C GLU A 39 0.58 -2.80 9.17
N TRP A 40 1.88 -3.01 9.40
CA TRP A 40 2.40 -3.41 10.70
C TRP A 40 2.09 -2.38 11.79
N ASN A 41 2.30 -1.10 11.48
CA ASN A 41 2.01 -0.02 12.42
C ASN A 41 0.51 0.08 12.71
N ALA A 42 -0.35 -0.01 11.68
CA ALA A 42 -1.80 -0.01 11.86
C ALA A 42 -2.25 -1.14 12.79
N THR A 43 -1.74 -2.35 12.58
CA THR A 43 -2.01 -3.50 13.46
C THR A 43 -1.61 -3.22 14.90
N ARG A 44 -0.42 -2.66 15.12
CA ARG A 44 0.11 -2.35 16.46
C ARG A 44 -0.65 -1.22 17.15
N VAL A 45 -1.02 -0.18 16.41
CA VAL A 45 -1.82 0.95 16.93
C VAL A 45 -3.20 0.45 17.33
N THR A 46 -3.90 -0.32 16.48
CA THR A 46 -5.21 -0.89 16.82
C THR A 46 -5.14 -1.79 18.05
N MET A 47 -4.12 -2.66 18.15
CA MET A 47 -3.87 -3.45 19.36
C MET A 47 -3.71 -2.58 20.61
N ASN A 48 -2.93 -1.51 20.51
CA ASN A 48 -2.64 -0.63 21.64
C ASN A 48 -3.90 0.15 22.06
N GLU A 49 -4.65 0.71 21.12
CA GLU A 49 -5.88 1.44 21.43
C GLU A 49 -6.95 0.52 22.06
N LEU A 50 -7.18 -0.67 21.49
CA LEU A 50 -8.13 -1.63 22.07
C LEU A 50 -7.67 -2.17 23.43
N SER A 51 -6.36 -2.29 23.66
CA SER A 51 -5.82 -2.77 24.94
C SER A 51 -5.96 -1.76 26.08
N LYS A 52 -6.09 -0.46 25.76
CA LYS A 52 -6.34 0.61 26.74
C LYS A 52 -7.78 0.61 27.25
N LEU A 53 -8.73 0.10 26.45
CA LEU A 53 -10.13 -0.01 26.85
C LEU A 53 -10.31 -1.05 27.97
N SER A 54 -11.27 -0.77 28.85
CA SER A 54 -11.71 -1.68 29.89
C SER A 54 -12.55 -2.83 29.32
N ASN A 55 -12.70 -3.91 30.08
CA ASN A 55 -13.47 -5.07 29.62
C ASN A 55 -14.94 -4.71 29.31
N ARG A 56 -15.54 -3.77 30.07
CA ARG A 56 -16.92 -3.31 29.81
C ARG A 56 -17.01 -2.50 28.51
N GLU A 57 -16.05 -1.62 28.26
CA GLU A 57 -16.01 -0.84 27.00
C GLU A 57 -15.79 -1.75 25.79
N LEU A 58 -15.01 -2.83 25.95
CA LEU A 58 -14.87 -3.86 24.93
C LEU A 58 -16.20 -4.62 24.72
N GLU A 59 -16.90 -5.00 25.80
CA GLU A 59 -18.22 -5.64 25.72
C GLU A 59 -19.28 -4.75 25.06
N ASP A 60 -19.25 -3.44 25.30
CA ASP A 60 -20.17 -2.48 24.69
C ASP A 60 -20.03 -2.42 23.16
N ILE A 61 -18.82 -2.64 22.64
CA ILE A 61 -18.56 -2.76 21.20
C ILE A 61 -18.60 -4.22 20.70
N GLY A 62 -19.02 -5.16 21.55
CA GLY A 62 -19.18 -6.56 21.22
C GLY A 62 -17.88 -7.34 21.03
N LEU A 63 -16.77 -6.89 21.64
CA LEU A 63 -15.46 -7.54 21.57
C LEU A 63 -15.04 -8.10 22.93
N CYS A 64 -14.28 -9.20 22.92
CA CYS A 64 -13.54 -9.64 24.09
C CYS A 64 -12.03 -9.44 23.91
N ARG A 65 -11.25 -9.50 25.01
CA ARG A 65 -9.78 -9.34 24.95
C ARG A 65 -9.09 -10.34 24.00
N ALA A 66 -9.65 -11.53 23.81
CA ALA A 66 -9.10 -12.53 22.90
C ALA A 66 -9.28 -12.13 21.42
N ASP A 67 -10.33 -11.37 21.10
CA ASP A 67 -10.66 -10.96 19.72
C ASP A 67 -9.79 -9.81 19.21
N ILE A 68 -9.23 -9.00 20.12
CA ILE A 68 -8.35 -7.85 19.79
C ILE A 68 -7.27 -8.27 18.79
N ALA A 69 -6.69 -9.46 18.98
CA ALA A 69 -5.64 -9.95 18.12
C ALA A 69 -6.10 -10.39 16.72
N ALA A 70 -7.37 -10.79 16.58
CA ALA A 70 -7.97 -11.11 15.30
C ALA A 70 -8.38 -9.83 14.56
N VAL A 71 -9.02 -8.88 15.25
CA VAL A 71 -9.48 -7.60 14.68
C VAL A 71 -8.32 -6.76 14.17
N ALA A 72 -7.23 -6.67 14.93
CA ALA A 72 -6.08 -5.88 14.53
C ALA A 72 -5.38 -6.40 13.25
N ARG A 73 -5.59 -7.67 12.88
CA ARG A 73 -5.01 -8.31 11.68
C ARG A 73 -5.94 -8.34 10.46
N GLN A 74 -7.19 -7.91 10.58
CA GLN A 74 -8.22 -8.02 9.53
C GLN A 74 -8.25 -6.85 8.54
N ARG A 75 -7.20 -6.01 8.46
CA ARG A 75 -7.15 -4.85 7.57
C ARG A 75 -6.52 -5.20 6.23
#